data_AF-A0A356KMF8-F1
#
_entry.id   AF-A0A356KMF8-F1
#
_cell.length_a   1.000
_cell.length_b   1.000
_cell.length_c   1.000
_cell.angle_alpha   90.00
_cell.angle_beta   90.00
_cell.angle_gamma   90.00
#
_symmetry.space_group_name_H-M   'P 1'
#
loop_
_entity.id
_entity.type
_entity.pdbx_description
1 polymer ?
#
loop_
_entity_poly.entity_id
_entity_poly.type
_entity_poly.pdbx_seq_one_letter_code
_entity_poly.pdbx_strand_id
1 'polypeptide(L)'
;MKRFVLSSLLAAALISTAAAEPKDPHAGHNHPPGQHGAHEHEQEQAERTKPWPKEVISLAESLAIQERGRVKPLKTFAGFQLLKMNGKRKVKTPQGETLQPTAWLLDCWFFPAQAKTYEMFRVQDGDALTRIGLQAKKKRDYYSYDQLEPGLSQLSELAQAYRRKDSKELEPIEREILGLFTNVVEFSRLIRFLDFARQRHPLHGSTGLTKVYPAEPRPGVSQALHGMPGLRVLVTGLGENKSIPEERKQEEVDAAMRLLATLQQTTAVAAETALFPPNQSTSETKEWLSPFEVVRNRIGAAFGTQILRMTDRFPVTPDPMDKQLTALTHLEAMEHNKTSPEVFLRELKGLHGTLKGLAETRNEYAKIPLEVHYYKADWFYRSLLVYLLGFLCLAIGWLIPKPPEGAEEGAAAKWLYRIVLGSLVLATVLCTVGIVERCIIRSRPPVSTLYETILFITSTGVITALAIEWINRQRVAVVVATVIGVLGMFLAGKYEFKEAVTAGDTMTSLVAVLDTNFWLATHVTTVTLGYAAGLLASGIAHVWLIGQLMGYRAGDRSFYRSLSRMVYGVICFGLLFSVIGTILGGIWANYSWGRFWGWDP
;
A
#
# COMPACT_ATOMS: atom_id res chain seq x y z
N MET A 1 -16.87 1.95 7.58
CA MET A 1 -17.14 1.46 8.95
C MET A 1 -17.57 -0.01 9.03
N LYS A 2 -18.60 -0.48 8.31
CA LYS A 2 -19.07 -1.89 8.41
C LYS A 2 -18.07 -2.97 7.91
N ARG A 3 -17.25 -2.70 6.87
CA ARG A 3 -16.10 -3.56 6.47
C ARG A 3 -15.01 -3.62 7.56
N PHE A 4 -14.84 -2.56 8.35
CA PHE A 4 -13.76 -2.42 9.35
C PHE A 4 -14.08 -3.06 10.71
N VAL A 5 -15.37 -3.15 11.07
CA VAL A 5 -15.83 -3.80 12.31
C VAL A 5 -15.88 -5.33 12.17
N LEU A 6 -16.25 -5.83 10.98
CA LEU A 6 -16.21 -7.27 10.69
C LEU A 6 -14.77 -7.77 10.51
N SER A 7 -13.91 -6.95 9.91
CA SER A 7 -12.48 -7.25 9.76
C SER A 7 -11.74 -7.32 11.11
N SER A 8 -12.22 -6.59 12.13
CA SER A 8 -11.74 -6.74 13.52
C SER A 8 -12.25 -7.98 14.25
N LEU A 9 -13.46 -8.46 13.96
CA LEU A 9 -13.99 -9.72 14.51
C LEU A 9 -13.34 -10.94 13.86
N LEU A 10 -13.14 -10.89 12.53
CA LEU A 10 -12.34 -11.87 11.79
C LEU A 10 -10.86 -11.81 12.20
N ALA A 11 -10.28 -10.62 12.45
CA ALA A 11 -8.92 -10.51 12.97
C ALA A 11 -8.77 -11.08 14.39
N ALA A 12 -9.75 -10.86 15.27
CA ALA A 12 -9.78 -11.49 16.59
C ALA A 12 -9.91 -13.03 16.48
N ALA A 13 -10.72 -13.53 15.54
CA ALA A 13 -10.81 -14.95 15.24
C ALA A 13 -9.53 -15.52 14.58
N LEU A 14 -8.86 -14.76 13.71
CA LEU A 14 -7.59 -15.15 13.07
C LEU A 14 -6.44 -15.23 14.07
N ILE A 15 -6.41 -14.34 15.07
CA ILE A 15 -5.45 -14.38 16.18
C ILE A 15 -5.81 -15.51 17.17
N SER A 16 -7.10 -15.69 17.48
CA SER A 16 -7.57 -16.79 18.36
C SER A 16 -7.39 -18.18 17.74
N THR A 17 -7.44 -18.29 16.40
CA THR A 17 -7.16 -19.54 15.67
C THR A 17 -5.65 -19.75 15.46
N ALA A 18 -4.85 -18.69 15.36
CA ALA A 18 -3.39 -18.81 15.36
C ALA A 18 -2.85 -19.34 16.71
N ALA A 19 -3.56 -19.07 17.82
CA ALA A 19 -3.24 -19.61 19.15
C ALA A 19 -3.76 -21.04 19.39
N ALA A 20 -4.54 -21.61 18.46
CA ALA A 20 -5.15 -22.92 18.60
C ALA A 20 -4.80 -23.80 17.40
N GLU A 21 -3.70 -24.56 17.51
CA GLU A 21 -3.53 -25.75 16.68
C GLU A 21 -4.77 -26.66 16.85
N PRO A 22 -5.33 -27.22 15.76
CA PRO A 22 -6.37 -28.21 15.90
C PRO A 22 -5.75 -29.47 16.51
N LYS A 23 -6.01 -29.72 17.80
CA LYS A 23 -5.82 -31.07 18.36
C LYS A 23 -6.80 -32.00 17.65
N ASP A 24 -6.24 -32.89 16.84
CA ASP A 24 -6.98 -33.95 16.17
C ASP A 24 -7.74 -34.80 17.21
N PRO A 25 -9.09 -34.85 17.22
CA PRO A 25 -9.86 -35.63 18.18
C PRO A 25 -9.77 -37.14 17.96
N HIS A 26 -9.07 -37.61 16.92
CA HIS A 26 -9.00 -39.02 16.54
C HIS A 26 -7.58 -39.61 16.58
N ALA A 27 -6.73 -39.16 17.51
CA ALA A 27 -5.51 -39.87 17.89
C ALA A 27 -5.85 -41.14 18.69
N GLY A 28 -6.44 -42.14 18.01
CA GLY A 28 -6.97 -43.32 18.66
C GLY A 28 -7.20 -44.53 17.77
N HIS A 29 -6.67 -44.59 16.53
CA HIS A 29 -6.64 -45.84 15.77
C HIS A 29 -5.34 -45.96 14.95
N ASN A 30 -4.59 -47.03 15.23
CA ASN A 30 -3.36 -47.42 14.55
C ASN A 30 -3.66 -47.77 13.08
N HIS A 31 -3.38 -46.83 12.18
CA HIS A 31 -3.06 -47.14 10.79
C HIS A 31 -1.57 -46.82 10.53
N PRO A 32 -0.85 -47.63 9.75
CA PRO A 32 0.56 -47.38 9.46
C PRO A 32 0.71 -46.04 8.72
N PRO A 33 1.80 -45.28 8.94
CA PRO A 33 1.99 -43.98 8.33
C PRO A 33 2.16 -44.16 6.82
N GLY A 34 1.15 -43.74 6.06
CA GLY A 34 1.27 -43.61 4.60
C GLY A 34 2.28 -42.51 4.28
N GLN A 35 3.19 -42.78 3.35
CA GLN A 35 4.29 -41.90 2.90
C GLN A 35 3.86 -40.51 2.38
N HIS A 36 2.57 -40.16 2.39
CA HIS A 36 2.02 -38.96 1.76
C HIS A 36 1.69 -37.83 2.74
N GLY A 37 1.53 -38.11 4.05
CA GLY A 37 1.41 -37.06 5.08
C GLY A 37 2.72 -36.33 5.38
N ALA A 38 3.86 -36.93 5.02
CA ALA A 38 5.19 -36.32 5.18
C ALA A 38 5.41 -35.17 4.18
N HIS A 39 4.93 -35.31 2.93
CA HIS A 39 5.08 -34.28 1.90
C HIS A 39 4.21 -33.03 2.12
N GLU A 40 3.00 -33.18 2.69
CA GLU A 40 2.14 -32.04 3.05
C GLU A 40 2.76 -31.21 4.19
N HIS A 41 3.33 -31.87 5.22
CA HIS A 41 4.08 -31.20 6.29
C HIS A 41 5.44 -30.63 5.82
N GLU A 42 6.15 -31.27 4.90
CA GLU A 42 7.40 -30.73 4.31
C GLU A 42 7.16 -29.45 3.50
N GLN A 43 6.03 -29.31 2.80
CA GLN A 43 5.71 -28.10 2.02
C GLN A 43 5.33 -26.90 2.89
N GLU A 44 4.76 -27.14 4.08
CA GLU A 44 4.44 -26.10 5.07
C GLU A 44 5.71 -25.55 5.74
N GLN A 45 6.75 -26.38 5.86
CA GLN A 45 8.06 -26.02 6.44
C GLN A 45 9.13 -25.64 5.41
N ALA A 46 8.79 -25.62 4.12
CA ALA A 46 9.74 -25.25 3.08
C ALA A 46 10.30 -23.84 3.29
N GLU A 47 11.62 -23.69 3.23
CA GLU A 47 12.31 -22.40 3.34
C GLU A 47 12.90 -21.95 2.00
N ARG A 48 12.92 -20.64 1.78
CA ARG A 48 13.65 -20.06 0.65
C ARG A 48 15.14 -20.06 0.95
N THR A 49 15.87 -20.90 0.23
CA THR A 49 17.33 -21.05 0.37
C THR A 49 18.15 -20.15 -0.57
N LYS A 50 17.55 -19.64 -1.64
CA LYS A 50 18.21 -18.77 -2.64
C LYS A 50 17.45 -17.45 -2.83
N PRO A 51 18.13 -16.34 -3.18
CA PRO A 51 17.45 -15.11 -3.57
C PRO A 51 16.50 -15.32 -4.75
N TRP A 52 15.39 -14.58 -4.76
CA TRP A 52 14.46 -14.59 -5.89
C TRP A 52 15.17 -14.16 -7.19
N PRO A 53 14.96 -14.88 -8.31
CA PRO A 53 15.49 -14.45 -9.60
C PRO A 53 15.00 -13.05 -9.98
N LYS A 54 15.87 -12.24 -10.61
CA LYS A 54 15.53 -10.86 -11.02
C LYS A 54 14.29 -10.80 -11.94
N GLU A 55 14.13 -11.79 -12.80
CA GLU A 55 12.98 -11.89 -13.71
C GLU A 55 11.66 -12.12 -12.95
N VAL A 56 11.68 -12.99 -11.92
CA VAL A 56 10.54 -13.22 -11.03
C VAL A 56 10.15 -11.92 -10.35
N ILE A 57 11.11 -11.19 -9.77
CA ILE A 57 10.85 -9.91 -9.12
C ILE A 57 10.29 -8.88 -10.11
N SER A 58 10.92 -8.73 -11.27
CA SER A 58 10.48 -7.72 -12.26
C SER A 58 9.07 -7.99 -12.78
N LEU A 59 8.69 -9.26 -12.95
CA LEU A 59 7.36 -9.65 -13.39
C LEU A 59 6.33 -9.53 -12.27
N ALA A 60 6.68 -9.92 -11.05
CA ALA A 60 5.83 -9.74 -9.88
C ALA A 60 5.57 -8.25 -9.60
N GLU A 61 6.56 -7.37 -9.77
CA GLU A 61 6.41 -5.92 -9.59
C GLU A 61 5.31 -5.30 -10.47
N SER A 62 5.10 -5.83 -11.68
CA SER A 62 4.08 -5.35 -12.63
C SER A 62 2.75 -6.09 -12.55
N LEU A 63 2.62 -7.08 -11.66
CA LEU A 63 1.34 -7.72 -11.39
C LEU A 63 0.39 -6.68 -10.79
N ALA A 64 -0.81 -6.57 -11.34
CA ALA A 64 -1.79 -5.62 -10.85
C ALA A 64 -2.62 -6.21 -9.70
N ILE A 65 -2.97 -5.37 -8.73
CA ILE A 65 -3.79 -5.70 -7.56
C ILE A 65 -4.73 -4.54 -7.28
N GLN A 66 -5.94 -4.81 -6.81
CA GLN A 66 -6.86 -3.76 -6.37
C GLN A 66 -6.87 -3.66 -4.84
N GLU A 67 -6.68 -2.46 -4.32
CA GLU A 67 -6.79 -2.16 -2.89
C GLU A 67 -7.60 -0.87 -2.72
N ARG A 68 -8.66 -0.92 -1.89
CA ARG A 68 -9.54 0.23 -1.60
C ARG A 68 -10.12 0.89 -2.87
N GLY A 69 -10.48 0.07 -3.85
CA GLY A 69 -11.03 0.50 -5.14
C GLY A 69 -10.01 1.02 -6.15
N ARG A 70 -8.72 1.05 -5.82
CA ARG A 70 -7.65 1.45 -6.76
C ARG A 70 -6.87 0.25 -7.25
N VAL A 71 -6.79 0.09 -8.57
CA VAL A 71 -5.85 -0.84 -9.21
C VAL A 71 -4.45 -0.22 -9.21
N LYS A 72 -3.45 -0.99 -8.76
CA LYS A 72 -2.05 -0.57 -8.60
C LYS A 72 -1.10 -1.74 -8.86
N PRO A 73 0.19 -1.49 -9.17
CA PRO A 73 1.16 -2.58 -9.23
C PRO A 73 1.43 -3.16 -7.85
N LEU A 74 1.75 -4.45 -7.81
CA LEU A 74 2.15 -5.17 -6.61
C LEU A 74 3.39 -4.55 -5.96
N LYS A 75 4.29 -3.94 -6.76
CA LYS A 75 5.40 -3.14 -6.25
C LYS A 75 4.94 -2.03 -5.30
N THR A 76 3.92 -1.27 -5.69
CA THR A 76 3.38 -0.17 -4.87
C THR A 76 2.73 -0.72 -3.61
N PHE A 77 1.89 -1.75 -3.76
CA PHE A 77 1.23 -2.41 -2.65
C PHE A 77 2.26 -2.92 -1.62
N ALA A 78 3.22 -3.73 -2.06
CA ALA A 78 4.27 -4.26 -1.19
C ALA A 78 5.10 -3.14 -0.53
N GLY A 79 5.43 -2.10 -1.30
CA GLY A 79 6.18 -0.95 -0.82
C GLY A 79 5.50 -0.22 0.33
N PHE A 80 4.18 -0.02 0.26
CA PHE A 80 3.44 0.65 1.33
C PHE A 80 3.12 -0.26 2.52
N GLN A 81 2.85 -1.55 2.30
CA GLN A 81 2.68 -2.50 3.40
C GLN A 81 3.96 -2.59 4.24
N LEU A 82 5.12 -2.72 3.59
CA LEU A 82 6.40 -2.76 4.30
C LEU A 82 6.73 -1.42 4.96
N LEU A 83 6.46 -0.30 4.28
CA LEU A 83 6.65 1.04 4.87
C LEU A 83 5.79 1.24 6.12
N LYS A 84 4.53 0.79 6.10
CA LYS A 84 3.61 0.89 7.25
C LYS A 84 4.08 0.07 8.45
N MET A 85 4.56 -1.16 8.22
CA MET A 85 4.95 -2.08 9.29
C MET A 85 6.36 -1.80 9.83
N ASN A 86 7.32 -1.53 8.93
CA ASN A 86 8.74 -1.36 9.27
C ASN A 86 9.18 0.10 9.34
N GLY A 87 8.45 1.03 8.73
CA GLY A 87 8.92 2.41 8.53
C GLY A 87 10.01 2.54 7.47
N LYS A 88 10.32 1.46 6.74
CA LYS A 88 11.27 1.42 5.62
C LYS A 88 10.71 0.56 4.51
N ARG A 89 11.17 0.77 3.28
CA ARG A 89 10.86 -0.07 2.11
C ARG A 89 11.87 -1.21 1.92
N LYS A 90 12.42 -1.73 3.01
CA LYS A 90 13.36 -2.86 3.00
C LYS A 90 13.42 -3.52 4.38
N VAL A 91 13.67 -4.82 4.40
CA VAL A 91 13.86 -5.60 5.63
C VAL A 91 15.10 -6.49 5.49
N LYS A 92 15.79 -6.75 6.60
CA LYS A 92 16.90 -7.70 6.62
C LYS A 92 16.40 -9.06 7.12
N THR A 93 16.78 -10.13 6.44
CA THR A 93 16.53 -11.50 6.92
C THR A 93 17.52 -11.85 8.04
N PRO A 94 17.23 -12.86 8.88
CA PRO A 94 18.17 -13.40 9.85
C PRO A 94 19.50 -13.85 9.24
N GLN A 95 19.48 -14.27 7.97
CA GLN A 95 20.65 -14.69 7.19
C GLN A 95 21.45 -13.50 6.60
N GLY A 96 21.03 -12.26 6.85
CA GLY A 96 21.73 -11.04 6.41
C GLY A 96 21.34 -10.52 5.02
N GLU A 97 20.43 -11.19 4.30
CA GLU A 97 19.90 -10.74 3.01
C GLU A 97 19.03 -9.49 3.22
N THR A 98 19.15 -8.48 2.35
CA THR A 98 18.27 -7.30 2.38
C THR A 98 17.20 -7.42 1.30
N LEU A 99 15.96 -7.65 1.72
CA LEU A 99 14.82 -7.78 0.83
C LEU A 99 14.21 -6.43 0.47
N GLN A 100 13.97 -6.26 -0.83
CA GLN A 100 13.12 -5.19 -1.37
C GLN A 100 11.64 -5.56 -1.20
N PRO A 101 10.70 -4.61 -1.32
CA PRO A 101 9.31 -4.85 -0.92
C PRO A 101 8.64 -6.02 -1.63
N THR A 102 8.81 -6.16 -2.94
CA THR A 102 8.19 -7.26 -3.70
C THR A 102 8.76 -8.62 -3.30
N ALA A 103 10.08 -8.72 -3.07
CA ALA A 103 10.71 -9.96 -2.60
C ALA A 103 10.20 -10.34 -1.20
N TRP A 104 10.08 -9.36 -0.30
CA TRP A 104 9.49 -9.55 1.03
C TRP A 104 8.04 -10.03 0.95
N LEU A 105 7.22 -9.43 0.08
CA LEU A 105 5.82 -9.86 -0.07
C LEU A 105 5.71 -11.28 -0.64
N LEU A 106 6.58 -11.66 -1.58
CA LEU A 106 6.65 -13.04 -2.06
C LEU A 106 7.06 -14.01 -0.94
N ASP A 107 7.99 -13.62 -0.05
CA ASP A 107 8.32 -14.43 1.13
C ASP A 107 7.11 -14.55 2.07
N CYS A 108 6.36 -13.47 2.30
CA CYS A 108 5.10 -13.56 3.06
C CYS A 108 4.13 -14.55 2.40
N TRP A 109 3.93 -14.44 1.09
CA TRP A 109 2.95 -15.24 0.38
C TRP A 109 3.34 -16.71 0.26
N PHE A 110 4.60 -17.05 0.00
CA PHE A 110 5.02 -18.42 -0.34
C PHE A 110 5.83 -19.10 0.78
N PHE A 111 6.53 -18.33 1.62
CA PHE A 111 7.40 -18.81 2.70
C PHE A 111 6.99 -18.21 4.06
N PRO A 112 5.73 -18.39 4.50
CA PRO A 112 5.18 -17.69 5.65
C PRO A 112 5.93 -17.99 6.96
N ALA A 113 6.35 -19.23 7.19
CA ALA A 113 7.14 -19.61 8.36
C ALA A 113 8.46 -18.83 8.43
N GLN A 114 9.17 -18.72 7.30
CA GLN A 114 10.39 -17.93 7.21
C GLN A 114 10.10 -16.43 7.39
N ALA A 115 9.04 -15.91 6.78
CA ALA A 115 8.68 -14.50 6.88
C ALA A 115 8.34 -14.05 8.31
N LYS A 116 7.76 -14.93 9.14
CA LYS A 116 7.48 -14.65 10.55
C LYS A 116 8.74 -14.35 11.38
N THR A 117 9.90 -14.86 10.96
CA THR A 117 11.20 -14.64 11.63
C THR A 117 11.78 -13.25 11.37
N TYR A 118 11.27 -12.50 10.38
CA TYR A 118 11.86 -11.22 9.98
C TYR A 118 11.52 -10.12 10.97
N GLU A 119 12.52 -9.36 11.43
CA GLU A 119 12.33 -8.23 12.36
C GLU A 119 11.69 -7.03 11.65
N MET A 120 10.38 -7.13 11.46
CA MET A 120 9.62 -6.22 10.61
C MET A 120 8.84 -5.17 11.39
N PHE A 121 8.44 -5.44 12.64
CA PHE A 121 7.58 -4.56 13.42
C PHE A 121 8.41 -3.55 14.19
N ARG A 122 8.26 -2.27 13.84
CA ARG A 122 8.92 -1.18 14.56
C ARG A 122 8.16 -0.85 15.84
N VAL A 123 8.81 -1.03 16.99
CA VAL A 123 8.32 -0.61 18.31
C VAL A 123 9.11 0.64 18.73
N GLN A 124 8.40 1.73 19.00
CA GLN A 124 8.94 3.04 19.39
C GLN A 124 9.11 3.22 20.91
N ASP A 125 8.38 2.43 21.69
CA ASP A 125 8.49 2.36 23.14
C ASP A 125 8.39 0.92 23.65
N GLY A 126 9.45 0.45 24.31
CA GLY A 126 9.53 -0.90 24.87
C GLY A 126 8.45 -1.18 25.92
N ASP A 127 7.91 -0.15 26.56
CA ASP A 127 6.79 -0.28 27.51
C ASP A 127 5.53 -0.87 26.86
N ALA A 128 5.37 -0.70 25.53
CA ALA A 128 4.26 -1.31 24.80
C ALA A 128 4.36 -2.84 24.81
N LEU A 129 5.59 -3.39 24.79
CA LEU A 129 5.85 -4.82 24.91
C LEU A 129 5.62 -5.31 26.34
N THR A 130 6.07 -4.55 27.33
CA THR A 130 5.83 -4.86 28.75
C THR A 130 4.34 -4.97 29.06
N ARG A 131 3.51 -4.07 28.50
CA ARG A 131 2.05 -4.10 28.67
C ARG A 131 1.38 -5.32 28.03
N ILE A 132 1.97 -5.91 27.00
CA ILE A 132 1.49 -7.15 26.38
C ILE A 132 2.17 -8.42 26.94
N GLY A 133 2.89 -8.30 28.05
CA GLY A 133 3.52 -9.43 28.74
C GLY A 133 4.87 -9.88 28.16
N LEU A 134 5.51 -9.04 27.34
CA LEU A 134 6.80 -9.35 26.70
C LEU A 134 7.93 -8.46 27.24
N GLN A 135 9.16 -8.96 27.21
CA GLN A 135 10.35 -8.16 27.55
C GLN A 135 10.91 -7.46 26.31
N ALA A 136 11.08 -6.14 26.40
CA ALA A 136 11.70 -5.35 25.33
C ALA A 136 13.22 -5.53 25.31
N LYS A 137 13.81 -5.73 24.13
CA LYS A 137 15.27 -5.74 23.91
C LYS A 137 15.88 -4.37 24.23
N LYS A 138 15.21 -3.31 23.74
CA LYS A 138 15.58 -1.89 23.85
C LYS A 138 14.32 -1.03 23.86
N LYS A 139 14.47 0.24 24.24
CA LYS A 139 13.38 1.23 24.18
C LYS A 139 12.79 1.38 22.77
N ARG A 140 13.64 1.30 21.73
CA ARG A 140 13.24 1.40 20.32
C ARG A 140 13.94 0.30 19.54
N ASP A 141 13.17 -0.63 19.00
CA ASP A 141 13.74 -1.73 18.22
C ASP A 141 12.74 -2.33 17.23
N TYR A 142 13.22 -3.32 16.47
CA TYR A 142 12.42 -4.14 15.58
C TYR A 142 12.18 -5.53 16.18
N TYR A 143 10.98 -6.05 15.95
CA TYR A 143 10.56 -7.36 16.43
C TYR A 143 9.98 -8.18 15.29
N SER A 144 10.21 -9.48 15.33
CA SER A 144 9.61 -10.44 14.41
C SER A 144 8.20 -10.83 14.86
N TYR A 145 7.43 -11.49 13.99
CA TYR A 145 6.13 -12.01 14.39
C TYR A 145 6.26 -13.06 15.49
N ASP A 146 7.23 -13.99 15.36
CA ASP A 146 7.47 -15.05 16.35
C ASP A 146 7.85 -14.48 17.73
N GLN A 147 8.57 -13.36 17.76
CA GLN A 147 8.91 -12.68 19.02
C GLN A 147 7.69 -12.03 19.69
N LEU A 148 6.68 -11.64 18.90
CA LEU A 148 5.45 -11.05 19.40
C LEU A 148 4.37 -12.09 19.70
N GLU A 149 4.49 -13.29 19.14
CA GLU A 149 3.50 -14.37 19.22
C GLU A 149 3.00 -14.64 20.64
N PRO A 150 3.86 -14.75 21.68
CA PRO A 150 3.40 -15.02 23.05
C PRO A 150 2.54 -13.89 23.65
N GLY A 151 2.64 -12.66 23.13
CA GLY A 151 1.91 -11.49 23.61
C GLY A 151 0.68 -11.12 22.76
N LEU A 152 0.34 -11.88 21.73
CA LEU A 152 -0.71 -11.50 20.76
C LEU A 152 -2.11 -11.50 21.36
N SER A 153 -2.40 -12.40 22.30
CA SER A 153 -3.68 -12.43 23.03
C SER A 153 -3.88 -11.12 23.81
N GLN A 154 -2.91 -10.76 24.64
CA GLN A 154 -2.91 -9.53 25.42
C GLN A 154 -2.93 -8.28 24.52
N LEU A 155 -2.17 -8.28 23.43
CA LEU A 155 -2.18 -7.21 22.42
C LEU A 155 -3.59 -7.00 21.83
N SER A 156 -4.29 -8.08 21.50
CA SER A 156 -5.67 -8.04 20.99
C SER A 156 -6.64 -7.47 22.02
N GLU A 157 -6.57 -7.93 23.27
CA GLU A 157 -7.43 -7.46 24.36
C GLU A 157 -7.26 -5.95 24.63
N LEU A 158 -6.00 -5.49 24.77
CA LEU A 158 -5.70 -4.08 24.98
C LEU A 158 -6.12 -3.23 23.78
N ALA A 159 -5.87 -3.70 22.56
CA ALA A 159 -6.28 -2.98 21.36
C ALA A 159 -7.82 -2.84 21.28
N GLN A 160 -8.57 -3.88 21.65
CA GLN A 160 -10.03 -3.80 21.71
C GLN A 160 -10.52 -2.83 22.78
N ALA A 161 -9.87 -2.78 23.95
CA ALA A 161 -10.17 -1.82 25.00
C ALA A 161 -9.90 -0.38 24.55
N TYR A 162 -8.72 -0.12 23.97
CA TYR A 162 -8.31 1.23 23.55
C TYR A 162 -9.10 1.75 22.34
N ARG A 163 -9.56 0.88 21.43
CA ARG A 163 -10.42 1.30 20.30
C ARG A 163 -11.75 1.93 20.74
N ARG A 164 -12.19 1.70 21.97
CA ARG A 164 -13.44 2.29 22.51
C ARG A 164 -13.26 3.73 22.99
N LYS A 165 -12.03 4.20 23.18
CA LYS A 165 -11.71 5.58 23.58
C LYS A 165 -11.76 6.53 22.39
N ASP A 166 -12.00 7.81 22.65
CA ASP A 166 -11.85 8.84 21.60
C ASP A 166 -10.36 8.96 21.21
N SER A 167 -10.11 9.16 19.91
CA SER A 167 -8.76 9.36 19.37
C SER A 167 -7.94 10.46 20.07
N LYS A 168 -8.60 11.51 20.57
CA LYS A 168 -7.99 12.63 21.28
C LYS A 168 -7.58 12.27 22.71
N GLU A 169 -8.25 11.29 23.31
CA GLU A 169 -8.03 10.83 24.68
C GLU A 169 -6.96 9.74 24.79
N LEU A 170 -6.60 9.11 23.66
CA LEU A 170 -5.58 8.06 23.64
C LEU A 170 -4.20 8.57 24.06
N GLU A 171 -3.60 7.92 25.04
CA GLU A 171 -2.20 8.15 25.41
C GLU A 171 -1.25 7.71 24.28
N PRO A 172 -0.02 8.26 24.19
CA PRO A 172 0.94 7.86 23.17
C PRO A 172 1.20 6.34 23.12
N ILE A 173 1.32 5.70 24.28
CA ILE A 173 1.52 4.25 24.41
C ILE A 173 0.31 3.45 23.91
N GLU A 174 -0.91 3.94 24.12
CA GLU A 174 -2.14 3.29 23.66
C GLU A 174 -2.25 3.37 22.14
N ARG A 175 -1.88 4.51 21.54
CA ARG A 175 -1.78 4.65 20.08
C ARG A 175 -0.73 3.71 19.49
N GLU A 176 0.38 3.50 20.19
CA GLU A 176 1.41 2.56 19.76
C GLU A 176 0.91 1.11 19.81
N ILE A 177 0.24 0.69 20.88
CA ILE A 177 -0.37 -0.64 21.00
C ILE A 177 -1.42 -0.86 19.90
N LEU A 178 -2.26 0.12 19.61
CA LEU A 178 -3.22 0.07 18.51
C LEU A 178 -2.55 -0.05 17.14
N GLY A 179 -1.45 0.69 16.93
CA GLY A 179 -0.65 0.62 15.73
C GLY A 179 0.02 -0.74 15.55
N LEU A 180 0.62 -1.28 16.61
CA LEU A 180 1.25 -2.60 16.62
C LEU A 180 0.23 -3.70 16.31
N PHE A 181 -0.92 -3.71 17.01
CA PHE A 181 -2.00 -4.65 16.74
C PHE A 181 -2.45 -4.59 15.28
N THR A 182 -2.68 -3.39 14.75
CA THR A 182 -3.07 -3.21 13.35
C THR A 182 -2.02 -3.78 12.39
N ASN A 183 -0.74 -3.51 12.64
CA ASN A 183 0.34 -4.01 11.79
C ASN A 183 0.47 -5.55 11.85
N VAL A 184 0.35 -6.14 13.04
CA VAL A 184 0.40 -7.60 13.24
C VAL A 184 -0.77 -8.29 12.54
N VAL A 185 -1.98 -7.76 12.67
CA VAL A 185 -3.17 -8.29 11.98
C VAL A 185 -3.00 -8.26 10.47
N GLU A 186 -2.54 -7.13 9.91
CA GLU A 186 -2.32 -7.01 8.48
C GLU A 186 -1.21 -7.95 8.00
N PHE A 187 -0.12 -8.10 8.75
CA PHE A 187 0.92 -9.06 8.41
C PHE A 187 0.41 -10.50 8.44
N SER A 188 -0.37 -10.87 9.47
CA SER A 188 -1.00 -12.19 9.57
C SER A 188 -1.85 -12.50 8.33
N ARG A 189 -2.58 -11.50 7.80
CA ARG A 189 -3.32 -11.66 6.53
C ARG A 189 -2.42 -11.88 5.34
N LEU A 190 -1.29 -11.17 5.25
CA LEU A 190 -0.34 -11.36 4.15
C LEU A 190 0.24 -12.77 4.14
N ILE A 191 0.67 -13.29 5.29
CA ILE A 191 1.27 -14.63 5.37
C ILE A 191 0.25 -15.77 5.16
N ARG A 192 -1.02 -15.50 5.48
CA ARG A 192 -2.13 -16.44 5.32
C ARG A 192 -2.89 -16.30 4.00
N PHE A 193 -2.49 -15.37 3.14
CA PHE A 193 -3.19 -15.09 1.88
C PHE A 193 -3.32 -16.35 1.01
N LEU A 194 -2.28 -17.19 0.94
CA LEU A 194 -2.25 -18.43 0.16
C LEU A 194 -2.62 -19.69 0.96
N ASP A 195 -3.24 -19.58 2.14
CA ASP A 195 -3.67 -20.74 2.92
C ASP A 195 -4.60 -21.66 2.11
N PHE A 196 -5.45 -21.07 1.27
CA PHE A 196 -6.35 -21.82 0.37
C PHE A 196 -5.59 -22.68 -0.66
N ALA A 197 -4.40 -22.25 -1.08
CA ALA A 197 -3.60 -22.97 -2.07
C ALA A 197 -2.81 -24.13 -1.44
N ARG A 198 -2.56 -24.07 -0.13
CA ARG A 198 -1.83 -25.09 0.64
C ARG A 198 -2.71 -26.27 1.03
N GLN A 199 -3.99 -25.99 1.29
CA GLN A 199 -4.91 -27.00 1.79
C GLN A 199 -5.42 -27.90 0.67
N ARG A 200 -5.64 -29.17 1.03
CA ARG A 200 -6.25 -30.18 0.17
C ARG A 200 -7.56 -30.66 0.79
N HIS A 201 -8.55 -30.92 -0.05
CA HIS A 201 -9.91 -31.21 0.41
C HIS A 201 -10.26 -32.68 0.19
N PRO A 202 -10.16 -33.54 1.21
CA PRO A 202 -10.37 -34.97 1.03
C PRO A 202 -11.83 -35.31 0.72
N LEU A 203 -12.04 -36.21 -0.24
CA LEU A 203 -13.37 -36.60 -0.74
C LEU A 203 -14.01 -37.77 0.03
N HIS A 204 -13.74 -37.89 1.33
CA HIS A 204 -14.05 -39.09 2.13
C HIS A 204 -15.49 -39.62 1.96
N GLY A 205 -15.61 -40.94 1.75
CA GLY A 205 -16.87 -41.69 1.83
C GLY A 205 -17.83 -41.56 0.65
N SER A 206 -17.57 -40.66 -0.30
CA SER A 206 -18.47 -40.41 -1.43
C SER A 206 -17.98 -41.08 -2.72
N THR A 207 -18.77 -42.04 -3.19
CA THR A 207 -18.56 -42.70 -4.49
C THR A 207 -18.90 -41.78 -5.67
N GLY A 208 -19.82 -40.84 -5.49
CA GLY A 208 -20.18 -39.83 -6.47
C GLY A 208 -19.09 -38.79 -6.67
N LEU A 209 -18.55 -38.21 -5.59
CA LEU A 209 -17.46 -37.22 -5.66
C LEU A 209 -16.20 -37.82 -6.27
N THR A 210 -15.87 -39.07 -5.94
CA THR A 210 -14.73 -39.76 -6.54
C THR A 210 -14.88 -39.92 -8.06
N LYS A 211 -16.11 -40.03 -8.58
CA LYS A 211 -16.37 -40.04 -10.03
C LYS A 211 -16.24 -38.66 -10.67
N VAL A 212 -16.60 -37.60 -9.94
CA VAL A 212 -16.45 -36.21 -10.41
C VAL A 212 -14.97 -35.79 -10.42
N TYR A 213 -14.18 -36.28 -9.46
CA TYR A 213 -12.77 -35.96 -9.28
C TYR A 213 -11.89 -37.24 -9.31
N PRO A 214 -11.82 -37.97 -10.44
CA PRO A 214 -11.16 -39.27 -10.50
C PRO A 214 -9.62 -39.19 -10.42
N ALA A 215 -9.04 -38.04 -10.77
CA ALA A 215 -7.59 -37.86 -10.85
C ALA A 215 -6.93 -37.46 -9.52
N GLU A 216 -7.71 -36.97 -8.55
CA GLU A 216 -7.19 -36.38 -7.30
C GLU A 216 -8.15 -36.74 -6.15
N PRO A 217 -7.75 -37.61 -5.21
CA PRO A 217 -8.59 -37.98 -4.06
C PRO A 217 -8.71 -36.84 -3.03
N ARG A 218 -7.87 -35.81 -3.16
CA ARG A 218 -7.90 -34.61 -2.34
C ARG A 218 -7.68 -33.37 -3.23
N PRO A 219 -8.67 -32.91 -4.00
CA PRO A 219 -8.47 -31.78 -4.90
C PRO A 219 -8.10 -30.49 -4.16
N GLY A 220 -7.28 -29.66 -4.81
CA GLY A 220 -7.12 -28.24 -4.46
C GLY A 220 -8.36 -27.42 -4.79
N VAL A 221 -8.37 -26.13 -4.45
CA VAL A 221 -9.54 -25.27 -4.68
C VAL A 221 -9.81 -25.12 -6.18
N SER A 222 -8.79 -24.85 -7.01
CA SER A 222 -8.98 -24.69 -8.45
C SER A 222 -9.53 -25.95 -9.12
N GLN A 223 -9.00 -27.13 -8.77
CA GLN A 223 -9.45 -28.42 -9.28
C GLN A 223 -10.90 -28.71 -8.87
N ALA A 224 -11.26 -28.44 -7.61
CA ALA A 224 -12.63 -28.58 -7.13
C ALA A 224 -13.60 -27.66 -7.90
N LEU A 225 -13.19 -26.43 -8.20
CA LEU A 225 -13.98 -25.49 -9.00
C LEU A 225 -14.11 -25.89 -10.49
N HIS A 226 -13.11 -26.59 -11.05
CA HIS A 226 -13.19 -27.14 -12.40
C HIS A 226 -14.23 -28.27 -12.51
N GLY A 227 -14.31 -29.16 -11.50
CA GLY A 227 -15.29 -30.25 -11.45
C GLY A 227 -16.71 -29.82 -11.03
N MET A 228 -16.94 -28.54 -10.74
CA MET A 228 -18.22 -28.00 -10.29
C MET A 228 -19.43 -28.34 -11.22
N PRO A 229 -19.31 -28.33 -12.56
CA PRO A 229 -20.40 -28.78 -13.43
C PRO A 229 -20.78 -30.25 -13.21
N GLY A 230 -19.79 -31.12 -13.00
CA GLY A 230 -20.01 -32.54 -12.68
C GLY A 230 -20.63 -32.73 -11.29
N LEU A 231 -20.20 -31.93 -10.31
CA LEU A 231 -20.79 -31.92 -8.98
C LEU A 231 -22.26 -31.51 -9.01
N ARG A 232 -22.62 -30.49 -9.81
CA ARG A 232 -24.02 -30.09 -10.03
C ARG A 232 -24.84 -31.27 -10.56
N VAL A 233 -24.36 -31.93 -11.62
CA VAL A 233 -25.06 -33.08 -12.23
C VAL A 233 -25.23 -34.22 -11.23
N LEU A 234 -24.21 -34.50 -10.41
CA LEU A 234 -24.29 -35.49 -9.34
C LEU A 234 -25.41 -35.14 -8.35
N VAL A 235 -25.39 -33.93 -7.78
CA VAL A 235 -26.35 -33.50 -6.75
C VAL A 235 -27.78 -33.44 -7.29
N THR A 236 -27.99 -32.91 -8.51
CA THR A 236 -29.33 -32.86 -9.11
C THR A 236 -29.84 -34.24 -9.51
N GLY A 237 -28.96 -35.12 -10.00
CA GLY A 237 -29.30 -36.48 -10.43
C GLY A 237 -29.62 -37.43 -9.27
N LEU A 238 -29.10 -37.18 -8.06
CA LEU A 238 -29.41 -37.98 -6.87
C LEU A 238 -30.89 -37.91 -6.48
N GLY A 239 -31.53 -36.75 -6.65
CA GLY A 239 -32.96 -36.57 -6.36
C GLY A 239 -33.89 -37.31 -7.32
N GLU A 240 -33.47 -37.48 -8.57
CA GLU A 240 -34.27 -38.12 -9.63
C GLU A 240 -34.09 -39.65 -9.65
N ASN A 241 -32.98 -40.15 -9.12
CA ASN A 241 -32.65 -41.57 -9.18
C ASN A 241 -33.30 -42.38 -8.04
N LYS A 242 -34.42 -43.05 -8.36
CA LYS A 242 -35.15 -43.93 -7.43
C LYS A 242 -34.39 -45.20 -7.03
N SER A 243 -33.31 -45.57 -7.72
CA SER A 243 -32.56 -46.82 -7.46
C SER A 243 -31.50 -46.69 -6.36
N ILE A 244 -31.21 -45.48 -5.87
CA ILE A 244 -30.22 -45.24 -4.82
C ILE A 244 -30.95 -45.18 -3.47
N PRO A 245 -30.50 -45.92 -2.43
CA PRO A 245 -31.06 -45.80 -1.08
C PRO A 245 -30.99 -44.37 -0.56
N GLU A 246 -32.02 -43.93 0.16
CA GLU A 246 -32.13 -42.54 0.62
C GLU A 246 -30.99 -42.13 1.55
N GLU A 247 -30.53 -43.04 2.42
CA GLU A 247 -29.34 -42.86 3.26
C GLU A 247 -28.09 -42.53 2.43
N ARG A 248 -27.87 -43.27 1.33
CA ARG A 248 -26.72 -43.06 0.45
C ARG A 248 -26.83 -41.77 -0.35
N LYS A 249 -28.06 -41.33 -0.70
CA LYS A 249 -28.25 -40.00 -1.30
C LYS A 249 -27.88 -38.90 -0.31
N GLN A 250 -28.31 -39.04 0.95
CA GLN A 250 -28.00 -38.09 2.00
C GLN A 250 -26.49 -38.00 2.25
N GLU A 251 -25.79 -39.14 2.31
CA GLU A 251 -24.33 -39.18 2.45
C GLU A 251 -23.60 -38.42 1.33
N GLU A 252 -24.03 -38.61 0.08
CA GLU A 252 -23.45 -37.96 -1.10
C GLU A 252 -23.74 -36.45 -1.12
N VAL A 253 -24.95 -36.03 -0.72
CA VAL A 253 -25.31 -34.61 -0.57
C VAL A 253 -24.51 -33.96 0.57
N ASP A 254 -24.40 -34.62 1.71
CA ASP A 254 -23.64 -34.12 2.87
C ASP A 254 -22.15 -34.04 2.55
N ALA A 255 -21.60 -34.98 1.78
CA ALA A 255 -20.22 -34.90 1.28
C ALA A 255 -20.02 -33.72 0.34
N ALA A 256 -20.95 -33.48 -0.60
CA ALA A 256 -20.91 -32.33 -1.50
C ALA A 256 -21.00 -31.00 -0.73
N MET A 257 -21.92 -30.89 0.23
CA MET A 257 -22.09 -29.69 1.05
C MET A 257 -20.89 -29.43 1.97
N ARG A 258 -20.28 -30.48 2.52
CA ARG A 258 -19.02 -30.35 3.27
C ARG A 258 -17.90 -29.82 2.39
N LEU A 259 -17.71 -30.37 1.19
CA LEU A 259 -16.72 -29.86 0.25
C LEU A 259 -16.95 -28.37 -0.06
N LEU A 260 -18.18 -27.97 -0.39
CA LEU A 260 -18.53 -26.57 -0.66
C LEU A 260 -18.25 -25.66 0.53
N ALA A 261 -18.64 -26.07 1.74
CA ALA A 261 -18.41 -25.32 2.96
C ALA A 261 -16.91 -25.16 3.25
N THR A 262 -16.13 -26.23 3.08
CA THR A 262 -14.68 -26.19 3.24
C THR A 262 -14.06 -25.22 2.23
N LEU A 263 -14.39 -25.30 0.93
CA LEU A 263 -13.85 -24.37 -0.08
C LEU A 263 -14.11 -22.89 0.26
N GLN A 264 -15.29 -22.57 0.79
CA GLN A 264 -15.60 -21.21 1.23
C GLN A 264 -14.83 -20.80 2.48
N GLN A 265 -14.72 -21.69 3.46
CA GLN A 265 -14.01 -21.43 4.70
C GLN A 265 -12.51 -21.21 4.46
N THR A 266 -11.88 -22.03 3.61
CA THR A 266 -10.44 -21.97 3.34
C THR A 266 -10.04 -20.74 2.56
N THR A 267 -10.93 -20.23 1.71
CA THR A 267 -10.70 -19.03 0.89
C THR A 267 -11.07 -17.74 1.61
N ALA A 268 -11.82 -17.81 2.73
CA ALA A 268 -12.28 -16.65 3.49
C ALA A 268 -11.13 -15.73 3.97
N VAL A 269 -9.96 -16.29 4.28
CA VAL A 269 -8.78 -15.51 4.71
C VAL A 269 -8.26 -14.60 3.60
N ALA A 270 -8.47 -14.99 2.34
CA ALA A 270 -8.06 -14.23 1.16
C ALA A 270 -9.10 -13.20 0.67
N ALA A 271 -10.24 -13.05 1.37
CA ALA A 271 -11.36 -12.23 0.92
C ALA A 271 -11.06 -10.73 0.78
N GLU A 272 -10.03 -10.22 1.47
CA GLU A 272 -9.68 -8.80 1.43
C GLU A 272 -8.66 -8.44 0.34
N THR A 273 -8.04 -9.43 -0.30
CA THR A 273 -7.01 -9.23 -1.33
C THR A 273 -7.60 -9.47 -2.72
N ALA A 274 -7.96 -8.39 -3.42
CA ALA A 274 -8.60 -8.44 -4.72
C ALA A 274 -7.54 -8.50 -5.85
N LEU A 275 -7.42 -9.67 -6.49
CA LEU A 275 -6.41 -9.95 -7.50
C LEU A 275 -7.00 -10.18 -8.90
N PHE A 276 -8.27 -10.60 -9.00
CA PHE A 276 -8.86 -11.09 -10.24
C PHE A 276 -9.82 -10.05 -10.83
N PRO A 277 -9.50 -9.41 -11.97
CA PRO A 277 -10.45 -8.53 -12.62
C PRO A 277 -11.69 -9.31 -13.10
N PRO A 278 -12.91 -8.73 -13.01
CA PRO A 278 -14.12 -9.37 -13.51
C PRO A 278 -14.15 -9.39 -15.05
N ASN A 279 -14.96 -10.28 -15.66
CA ASN A 279 -14.99 -10.48 -17.11
C ASN A 279 -15.68 -9.37 -17.90
N GLN A 280 -16.75 -8.77 -17.37
CA GLN A 280 -17.51 -7.73 -18.06
C GLN A 280 -17.19 -6.33 -17.55
N SER A 281 -17.20 -5.37 -18.47
CA SER A 281 -17.25 -3.93 -18.23
C SER A 281 -18.71 -3.44 -18.08
N THR A 282 -19.57 -4.14 -17.34
CA THR A 282 -20.88 -3.58 -16.98
C THR A 282 -20.69 -2.60 -15.83
N SER A 283 -21.37 -1.44 -15.88
CA SER A 283 -21.11 -0.31 -14.96
C SER A 283 -21.29 -0.64 -13.47
N GLU A 284 -21.90 -1.79 -13.16
CA GLU A 284 -22.19 -2.27 -11.81
C GLU A 284 -21.04 -3.06 -11.15
N THR A 285 -20.10 -3.67 -11.90
CA THR A 285 -18.98 -4.45 -11.32
C THR A 285 -17.62 -3.74 -11.51
N LYS A 286 -17.36 -2.79 -10.61
CA LYS A 286 -16.09 -2.02 -10.58
C LYS A 286 -15.00 -2.65 -9.71
N GLU A 287 -15.36 -3.44 -8.70
CA GLU A 287 -14.39 -4.06 -7.80
C GLU A 287 -13.84 -5.35 -8.41
N TRP A 288 -12.53 -5.57 -8.25
CA TRP A 288 -11.86 -6.82 -8.57
C TRP A 288 -12.25 -7.88 -7.54
N LEU A 289 -12.22 -9.14 -7.97
CA LEU A 289 -12.57 -10.28 -7.15
C LEU A 289 -11.34 -10.77 -6.36
N SER A 290 -11.59 -11.17 -5.12
CA SER A 290 -10.69 -11.98 -4.29
C SER A 290 -10.81 -13.47 -4.63
N PRO A 291 -9.86 -14.33 -4.22
CA PRO A 291 -10.01 -15.79 -4.34
C PRO A 291 -11.35 -16.29 -3.75
N PHE A 292 -11.75 -15.76 -2.59
CA PHE A 292 -13.04 -16.04 -1.96
C PHE A 292 -14.23 -15.75 -2.89
N GLU A 293 -14.22 -14.60 -3.56
CA GLU A 293 -15.31 -14.22 -4.45
C GLU A 293 -15.34 -15.05 -5.73
N VAL A 294 -14.18 -15.43 -6.27
CA VAL A 294 -14.09 -16.35 -7.41
C VAL A 294 -14.74 -17.68 -7.07
N VAL A 295 -14.41 -18.25 -5.90
CA VAL A 295 -14.97 -19.52 -5.39
C VAL A 295 -16.48 -19.39 -5.19
N ARG A 296 -16.91 -18.36 -4.44
CA ARG A 296 -18.32 -18.10 -4.15
C ARG A 296 -19.15 -17.91 -5.42
N ASN A 297 -18.65 -17.15 -6.39
CA ASN A 297 -19.36 -16.90 -7.64
C ASN A 297 -19.47 -18.18 -8.48
N ARG A 298 -18.42 -19.01 -8.52
CA ARG A 298 -18.46 -20.31 -9.23
C ARG A 298 -19.44 -21.29 -8.59
N ILE A 299 -19.50 -21.36 -7.26
CA ILE A 299 -20.50 -22.15 -6.52
C ILE A 299 -21.91 -21.63 -6.80
N GLY A 300 -22.10 -20.31 -6.72
CA GLY A 300 -23.39 -19.67 -6.98
C GLY A 300 -23.90 -19.88 -8.41
N ALA A 301 -23.02 -19.85 -9.40
CA ALA A 301 -23.36 -20.16 -10.79
C ALA A 301 -23.78 -21.63 -10.99
N ALA A 302 -23.24 -22.56 -10.19
CA ALA A 302 -23.55 -23.98 -10.30
C ALA A 302 -24.89 -24.36 -9.62
N PHE A 303 -25.16 -23.79 -8.44
CA PHE A 303 -26.29 -24.22 -7.59
C PHE A 303 -27.38 -23.16 -7.36
N GLY A 304 -27.22 -21.96 -7.92
CA GLY A 304 -28.11 -20.83 -7.68
C GLY A 304 -27.82 -20.10 -6.36
N THR A 305 -28.38 -18.90 -6.21
CA THR A 305 -28.14 -18.01 -5.05
C THR A 305 -28.82 -18.48 -3.76
N GLN A 306 -29.80 -19.38 -3.86
CA GLN A 306 -30.57 -19.89 -2.72
C GLN A 306 -29.74 -20.73 -1.73
N ILE A 307 -28.71 -21.44 -2.21
CA ILE A 307 -27.76 -22.20 -1.37
C ILE A 307 -26.78 -21.26 -0.64
N LEU A 308 -26.54 -20.06 -1.18
CA LEU A 308 -25.59 -19.07 -0.64
C LEU A 308 -26.20 -18.08 0.38
N ARG A 309 -27.43 -18.31 0.86
CA ARG A 309 -28.24 -17.41 1.71
C ARG A 309 -27.66 -17.05 3.09
N MET A 310 -26.37 -17.24 3.33
CA MET A 310 -25.69 -16.79 4.54
C MET A 310 -25.16 -15.34 4.46
N THR A 311 -25.11 -14.68 3.30
CA THR A 311 -24.77 -13.22 3.24
C THR A 311 -25.33 -12.50 2.01
N ASP A 312 -26.36 -11.65 2.18
CA ASP A 312 -26.91 -10.74 1.14
C ASP A 312 -25.95 -9.60 0.71
N ARG A 313 -24.65 -9.67 1.03
CA ARG A 313 -23.71 -8.53 0.94
C ARG A 313 -22.89 -8.43 -0.34
N PHE A 314 -22.85 -9.47 -1.17
CA PHE A 314 -21.98 -9.51 -2.34
C PHE A 314 -22.73 -10.15 -3.53
N PRO A 315 -22.89 -9.45 -4.67
CA PRO A 315 -23.59 -10.01 -5.83
C PRO A 315 -22.84 -11.21 -6.42
N VAL A 316 -23.58 -12.19 -6.96
CA VAL A 316 -23.02 -13.30 -7.74
C VAL A 316 -22.99 -12.86 -9.20
N THR A 317 -21.83 -13.00 -9.86
CA THR A 317 -21.69 -12.65 -11.29
C THR A 317 -22.20 -13.79 -12.17
N PRO A 318 -23.07 -13.54 -13.17
CA PRO A 318 -23.54 -14.58 -14.10
C PRO A 318 -22.47 -15.07 -15.11
N ASP A 319 -21.32 -14.40 -15.18
CA ASP A 319 -20.34 -14.60 -16.24
C ASP A 319 -19.48 -15.88 -16.11
N PRO A 320 -19.02 -16.47 -17.24
CA PRO A 320 -18.10 -17.60 -17.24
C PRO A 320 -16.76 -17.26 -16.55
N MET A 321 -16.55 -17.77 -15.34
CA MET A 321 -15.37 -17.48 -14.50
C MET A 321 -14.07 -18.17 -14.96
N ASP A 322 -13.97 -18.56 -16.23
CA ASP A 322 -12.93 -19.50 -16.69
C ASP A 322 -11.53 -18.88 -16.66
N LYS A 323 -11.39 -17.60 -17.03
CA LYS A 323 -10.09 -16.89 -16.95
C LYS A 323 -9.64 -16.66 -15.50
N GLN A 324 -10.56 -16.32 -14.59
CA GLN A 324 -10.25 -16.16 -13.18
C GLN A 324 -9.89 -17.52 -12.55
N LEU A 325 -10.55 -18.60 -12.98
CA LEU A 325 -10.22 -19.95 -12.57
C LEU A 325 -8.83 -20.39 -13.10
N THR A 326 -8.48 -20.07 -14.35
CA THR A 326 -7.12 -20.27 -14.88
C THR A 326 -6.09 -19.50 -14.05
N ALA A 327 -6.37 -18.24 -13.72
CA ALA A 327 -5.49 -17.45 -12.87
C ALA A 327 -5.36 -18.06 -11.45
N LEU A 328 -6.45 -18.54 -10.85
CA LEU A 328 -6.42 -19.23 -9.56
C LEU A 328 -5.58 -20.52 -9.63
N THR A 329 -5.69 -21.26 -10.73
CA THR A 329 -4.91 -22.48 -11.00
C THR A 329 -3.41 -22.16 -11.05
N HIS A 330 -3.01 -21.10 -11.76
CA HIS A 330 -1.60 -20.67 -11.75
C HIS A 330 -1.13 -20.27 -10.35
N LEU A 331 -1.96 -19.58 -9.56
CA LEU A 331 -1.60 -19.16 -8.20
C LEU A 331 -1.40 -20.37 -7.27
N GLU A 332 -2.26 -21.39 -7.36
CA GLU A 332 -2.05 -22.66 -6.66
C GLU A 332 -0.79 -23.37 -7.16
N ALA A 333 -0.59 -23.47 -8.48
CA ALA A 333 0.59 -24.12 -9.04
C ALA A 333 1.90 -23.44 -8.60
N MET A 334 1.90 -22.11 -8.44
CA MET A 334 3.02 -21.37 -7.87
C MET A 334 3.34 -21.80 -6.43
N GLU A 335 2.33 -21.97 -5.56
CA GLU A 335 2.54 -22.43 -4.18
C GLU A 335 3.14 -23.84 -4.14
N HIS A 336 2.62 -24.76 -4.96
CA HIS A 336 3.15 -26.13 -5.03
C HIS A 336 4.58 -26.23 -5.56
N ASN A 337 4.96 -25.29 -6.44
CA ASN A 337 6.25 -25.30 -7.10
C ASN A 337 7.16 -24.15 -6.64
N LYS A 338 6.91 -23.58 -5.45
CA LYS A 338 7.64 -22.42 -4.90
C LYS A 338 9.14 -22.62 -4.72
N THR A 339 9.60 -23.87 -4.58
CA THR A 339 11.02 -24.24 -4.48
C THR A 339 11.70 -24.46 -5.84
N SER A 340 10.93 -24.47 -6.94
CA SER A 340 11.41 -24.70 -8.31
C SER A 340 11.34 -23.42 -9.15
N PRO A 341 12.42 -22.63 -9.26
CA PRO A 341 12.37 -21.28 -9.84
C PRO A 341 11.86 -21.24 -11.29
N GLU A 342 12.18 -22.25 -12.10
CA GLU A 342 11.75 -22.32 -13.51
C GLU A 342 10.25 -22.54 -13.63
N VAL A 343 9.70 -23.48 -12.86
CA VAL A 343 8.26 -23.77 -12.84
C VAL A 343 7.51 -22.59 -12.24
N PHE A 344 7.99 -22.04 -11.11
CA PHE A 344 7.41 -20.85 -10.50
C PHE A 344 7.33 -19.67 -11.46
N LEU A 345 8.41 -19.40 -12.20
CA LEU A 345 8.43 -18.31 -13.19
C LEU A 345 7.45 -18.56 -14.34
N ARG A 346 7.32 -19.81 -14.82
CA ARG A 346 6.35 -20.17 -15.85
C ARG A 346 4.91 -19.93 -15.37
N GLU A 347 4.57 -20.37 -14.17
CA GLU A 347 3.24 -20.15 -13.60
C GLU A 347 2.97 -18.67 -13.32
N LEU A 348 3.97 -17.91 -12.86
CA LEU A 348 3.86 -16.45 -12.70
C LEU A 348 3.62 -15.74 -14.04
N LYS A 349 4.26 -16.18 -15.14
CA LYS A 349 4.01 -15.66 -16.49
C LYS A 349 2.57 -15.94 -16.93
N GLY A 350 2.06 -17.14 -16.67
CA GLY A 350 0.67 -17.52 -16.95
C GLY A 350 -0.34 -16.66 -16.16
N LEU A 351 -0.10 -16.53 -14.85
CA LEU A 351 -0.90 -15.67 -13.96
C LEU A 351 -0.90 -14.22 -14.44
N HIS A 352 0.28 -13.64 -14.64
CA HIS A 352 0.43 -12.25 -15.08
C HIS A 352 -0.23 -12.02 -16.44
N GLY A 353 -0.04 -12.92 -17.40
CA GLY A 353 -0.67 -12.83 -18.73
C GLY A 353 -2.19 -12.84 -18.65
N THR A 354 -2.76 -13.73 -17.84
CA THR A 354 -4.21 -13.87 -17.65
C THR A 354 -4.81 -12.62 -16.99
N LEU A 355 -4.23 -12.17 -15.88
CA LEU A 355 -4.72 -11.00 -15.14
C LEU A 355 -4.54 -9.70 -15.93
N LYS A 356 -3.39 -9.53 -16.62
CA LYS A 356 -3.15 -8.40 -17.51
C LYS A 356 -4.18 -8.36 -18.62
N GLY A 357 -4.43 -9.49 -19.30
CA GLY A 357 -5.42 -9.57 -20.36
C GLY A 357 -6.83 -9.19 -19.89
N LEU A 358 -7.24 -9.67 -18.70
CA LEU A 358 -8.51 -9.27 -18.08
C LEU A 358 -8.56 -7.75 -17.78
N ALA A 359 -7.51 -7.20 -17.17
CA ALA A 359 -7.45 -5.78 -16.82
C ALA A 359 -7.37 -4.84 -18.05
N GLU A 360 -6.73 -5.27 -19.14
CA GLU A 360 -6.63 -4.50 -20.39
C GLU A 360 -8.00 -4.35 -21.07
N THR A 361 -8.86 -5.36 -21.03
CA THR A 361 -10.24 -5.25 -21.56
C THR A 361 -11.07 -4.17 -20.86
N ARG A 362 -10.66 -3.77 -19.65
CA ARG A 362 -11.30 -2.76 -18.81
C ARG A 362 -10.54 -1.43 -18.76
N ASN A 363 -9.43 -1.31 -19.51
CA ASN A 363 -8.51 -0.17 -19.48
C ASN A 363 -7.92 0.11 -18.07
N GLU A 364 -7.85 -0.91 -17.21
CA GLU A 364 -7.37 -0.79 -15.82
C GLU A 364 -5.86 -1.07 -15.68
N TYR A 365 -5.21 -1.58 -16.73
CA TYR A 365 -3.77 -1.88 -16.74
C TYR A 365 -2.88 -0.76 -17.31
N ALA A 366 -3.44 0.18 -18.08
CA ALA A 366 -2.66 1.13 -18.90
C ALA A 366 -1.62 1.97 -18.11
N LYS A 367 -1.90 2.27 -16.84
CA LYS A 367 -1.00 3.07 -15.98
C LYS A 367 -0.06 2.24 -15.10
N ILE A 368 -0.21 0.91 -15.07
CA ILE A 368 0.55 0.02 -14.19
C ILE A 368 2.06 0.08 -14.50
N PRO A 369 2.53 -0.03 -15.75
CA PRO A 369 3.97 0.05 -16.05
C PRO A 369 4.58 1.41 -15.68
N LEU A 370 3.81 2.50 -15.87
CA LEU A 370 4.24 3.85 -15.51
C LEU A 370 4.41 4.01 -14.00
N GLU A 371 3.49 3.46 -13.19
CA GLU A 371 3.61 3.51 -11.73
C GLU A 371 4.79 2.64 -11.22
N VAL A 372 5.06 1.49 -11.87
CA VAL A 372 6.27 0.70 -11.59
C VAL A 372 7.53 1.52 -11.86
N HIS A 373 7.58 2.24 -12.99
CA HIS A 373 8.70 3.12 -13.31
C HIS A 373 8.86 4.23 -12.26
N TYR A 374 7.78 4.92 -11.93
CA TYR A 374 7.75 6.03 -10.97
C TYR A 374 8.38 5.64 -9.62
N TYR A 375 7.99 4.49 -9.04
CA TYR A 375 8.59 4.01 -7.77
C TYR A 375 10.00 3.41 -7.93
N LYS A 376 10.43 3.02 -9.14
CA LYS A 376 11.84 2.64 -9.41
C LYS A 376 12.73 3.87 -9.56
N ALA A 377 12.21 4.93 -10.16
CA ALA A 377 12.94 6.15 -10.40
C ALA A 377 13.18 6.94 -9.11
N ASP A 378 12.23 6.88 -8.16
CA ASP A 378 12.34 7.50 -6.83
C ASP A 378 12.74 8.98 -6.90
N TRP A 379 12.02 9.72 -7.75
CA TRP A 379 12.31 11.11 -8.11
C TRP A 379 12.43 12.03 -6.89
N PHE A 380 11.60 11.79 -5.87
CA PHE A 380 11.56 12.59 -4.66
C PHE A 380 12.75 12.33 -3.74
N TYR A 381 13.19 11.08 -3.58
CA TYR A 381 14.42 10.80 -2.85
C TYR A 381 15.64 11.41 -3.55
N ARG A 382 15.73 11.28 -4.87
CA ARG A 382 16.81 11.90 -5.66
C ARG A 382 16.78 13.43 -5.56
N SER A 383 15.60 14.03 -5.65
CA SER A 383 15.39 15.47 -5.43
C SER A 383 15.90 15.90 -4.04
N LEU A 384 15.53 15.17 -2.98
CA LEU A 384 16.01 15.43 -1.61
C LEU A 384 17.54 15.39 -1.52
N LEU A 385 18.19 14.37 -2.10
CA LEU A 385 19.65 14.26 -2.10
C LEU A 385 20.31 15.46 -2.80
N VAL A 386 19.76 15.92 -3.92
CA VAL A 386 20.30 17.07 -4.66
C VAL A 386 20.04 18.38 -3.90
N TYR A 387 18.88 18.56 -3.26
CA TYR A 387 18.63 19.70 -2.37
C TYR A 387 19.60 19.73 -1.18
N LEU A 388 19.86 18.56 -0.57
CA LEU A 388 20.83 18.43 0.53
C LEU A 388 22.25 18.78 0.08
N LEU A 389 22.65 18.35 -1.12
CA LEU A 389 23.94 18.76 -1.69
C LEU A 389 24.03 20.28 -1.83
N GLY A 390 22.99 20.92 -2.37
CA GLY A 390 22.90 22.38 -2.46
C GLY A 390 23.01 23.07 -1.11
N PHE A 391 22.32 22.53 -0.09
CA PHE A 391 22.38 23.03 1.27
C PHE A 391 23.77 22.90 1.91
N LEU A 392 24.45 21.78 1.72
CA LEU A 392 25.81 21.57 2.21
C LEU A 392 26.81 22.49 1.51
N CYS A 393 26.72 22.64 0.18
CA CYS A 393 27.55 23.58 -0.57
C CYS A 393 27.31 25.03 -0.15
N LEU A 394 26.06 25.40 0.15
CA LEU A 394 25.72 26.71 0.68
C LEU A 394 26.35 26.95 2.07
N ALA A 395 26.27 25.96 2.97
CA ALA A 395 26.88 26.04 4.29
C ALA A 395 28.42 26.14 4.21
N ILE A 396 29.06 25.38 3.32
CA ILE A 396 30.50 25.50 3.05
C ILE A 396 30.84 26.90 2.50
N GLY A 397 29.99 27.45 1.64
CA GLY A 397 30.14 28.80 1.11
C GLY A 397 30.21 29.88 2.19
N TRP A 398 29.55 29.68 3.34
CA TRP A 398 29.65 30.61 4.49
C TRP A 398 30.95 30.49 5.29
N LEU A 399 31.70 29.39 5.14
CA LEU A 399 33.01 29.21 5.79
C LEU A 399 34.15 29.84 4.98
N ILE A 400 33.92 30.18 3.71
CA ILE A 400 34.93 30.82 2.87
C ILE A 400 35.09 32.28 3.31
N PRO A 401 36.31 32.73 3.65
CA PRO A 401 36.58 34.11 4.01
C PRO A 401 36.08 35.05 2.92
N LYS A 402 35.35 36.09 3.32
CA LYS A 402 34.93 37.13 2.38
C LYS A 402 36.18 37.83 1.84
N PRO A 403 36.25 38.10 0.52
CA PRO A 403 37.32 38.89 -0.03
C PRO A 403 37.35 40.29 0.63
N PRO A 404 38.53 40.92 0.79
CA PRO A 404 38.65 42.31 1.22
C PRO A 404 37.78 43.23 0.37
N GLU A 405 37.33 44.35 0.94
CA GLU A 405 36.53 45.34 0.19
C GLU A 405 37.26 45.78 -1.09
N GLY A 406 36.61 45.63 -2.24
CA GLY A 406 37.16 45.95 -3.55
C GLY A 406 37.87 44.80 -4.30
N ALA A 407 38.10 43.65 -3.66
CA ALA A 407 38.66 42.47 -4.33
C ALA A 407 37.57 41.61 -4.98
N GLU A 408 37.88 41.03 -6.15
CA GLU A 408 36.96 40.09 -6.80
C GLU A 408 36.71 38.85 -5.95
N GLU A 409 35.48 38.32 -6.00
CA GLU A 409 35.18 37.02 -5.41
C GLU A 409 36.10 35.94 -5.98
N GLY A 410 36.75 35.19 -5.08
CA GLY A 410 37.59 34.06 -5.44
C GLY A 410 36.83 33.03 -6.27
N ALA A 411 37.54 32.38 -7.21
CA ALA A 411 36.96 31.40 -8.11
C ALA A 411 36.17 30.31 -7.37
N ALA A 412 36.64 29.87 -6.20
CA ALA A 412 35.96 28.89 -5.36
C ALA A 412 34.54 29.33 -4.93
N ALA A 413 34.34 30.57 -4.50
CA ALA A 413 33.03 31.10 -4.10
C ALA A 413 32.07 31.20 -5.30
N LYS A 414 32.58 31.65 -6.45
CA LYS A 414 31.83 31.71 -7.71
C LYS A 414 31.38 30.31 -8.16
N TRP A 415 32.25 29.30 -8.09
CA TRP A 415 31.93 27.92 -8.43
C TRP A 415 30.93 27.30 -7.45
N LEU A 416 31.08 27.51 -6.15
CA LEU A 416 30.13 27.02 -5.15
C LEU A 416 28.74 27.60 -5.36
N TYR A 417 28.60 28.90 -5.61
CA TYR A 417 27.30 29.50 -5.93
C TYR A 417 26.67 28.85 -7.17
N ARG A 418 27.45 28.59 -8.23
CA ARG A 418 26.97 27.88 -9.43
C ARG A 418 26.52 26.45 -9.12
N ILE A 419 27.24 25.74 -8.25
CA ILE A 419 26.86 24.40 -7.80
C ILE A 419 25.55 24.46 -7.01
N VAL A 420 25.39 25.40 -6.08
CA VAL A 420 24.14 25.60 -5.32
C VAL A 420 22.99 25.89 -6.28
N LEU A 421 23.15 26.85 -7.19
CA LEU A 421 22.11 27.20 -8.17
C LEU A 421 21.77 26.02 -9.09
N GLY A 422 22.79 25.33 -9.61
CA GLY A 422 22.60 24.15 -10.47
C GLY A 422 21.90 23.01 -9.73
N SER A 423 22.24 22.78 -8.45
CA SER A 423 21.58 21.78 -7.61
C SER A 423 20.12 22.14 -7.33
N LEU A 424 19.80 23.42 -7.08
CA LEU A 424 18.42 23.88 -6.90
C LEU A 424 17.59 23.64 -8.15
N VAL A 425 18.11 24.00 -9.33
CA VAL A 425 17.41 23.79 -10.60
C VAL A 425 17.20 22.29 -10.83
N LEU A 426 18.25 21.48 -10.69
CA LEU A 426 18.15 20.04 -10.90
C LEU A 426 17.18 19.37 -9.92
N ALA A 427 17.26 19.69 -8.62
CA ALA A 427 16.36 19.15 -7.61
C ALA A 427 14.90 19.55 -7.88
N THR A 428 14.67 20.81 -8.26
CA THR A 428 13.34 21.30 -8.65
C THR A 428 12.80 20.57 -9.87
N VAL A 429 13.63 20.34 -10.89
CA VAL A 429 13.24 19.57 -12.09
C VAL A 429 12.88 18.14 -11.70
N LEU A 430 13.69 17.46 -10.90
CA LEU A 430 13.40 16.10 -10.42
C LEU A 430 12.08 16.05 -9.62
N CYS A 431 11.86 17.01 -8.72
CA CYS A 431 10.62 17.12 -7.97
C CYS A 431 9.42 17.35 -8.91
N THR A 432 9.55 18.25 -9.87
CA THR A 432 8.49 18.57 -10.85
C THR A 432 8.18 17.36 -11.73
N VAL A 433 9.18 16.62 -12.21
CA VAL A 433 8.99 15.38 -12.98
C VAL A 433 8.21 14.35 -12.17
N GLY A 434 8.59 14.12 -10.90
CA GLY A 434 7.85 13.22 -10.02
C GLY A 434 6.40 13.64 -9.82
N ILE A 435 6.14 14.94 -9.65
CA ILE A 435 4.79 15.49 -9.56
C ILE A 435 3.99 15.25 -10.86
N VAL A 436 4.59 15.53 -12.02
CA VAL A 436 3.94 15.36 -13.34
C VAL A 436 3.61 13.91 -13.62
N GLU A 437 4.54 12.97 -13.39
CA GLU A 437 4.26 11.53 -13.52
C GLU A 437 3.09 11.11 -12.63
N ARG A 438 3.04 11.62 -11.39
CA ARG A 438 1.91 11.39 -10.48
C ARG A 438 0.59 11.90 -11.05
N CYS A 439 0.60 13.07 -11.67
CA CYS A 439 -0.58 13.62 -12.33
C CYS A 439 -1.05 12.73 -13.48
N ILE A 440 -0.12 12.16 -14.26
CA ILE A 440 -0.42 11.26 -15.38
C ILE A 440 -0.96 9.90 -14.89
N ILE A 441 -0.42 9.37 -13.79
CA ILE A 441 -0.89 8.12 -13.17
C ILE A 441 -2.30 8.31 -12.62
N ARG A 442 -2.54 9.41 -11.90
CA ARG A 442 -3.83 9.71 -11.24
C ARG A 442 -4.85 10.37 -12.15
N SER A 443 -4.44 10.84 -13.33
CA SER A 443 -5.25 11.66 -14.23
C SER A 443 -5.87 12.88 -13.55
N ARG A 444 -5.15 13.47 -12.58
CA ARG A 444 -5.61 14.63 -11.79
C ARG A 444 -4.42 15.41 -11.18
N PRO A 445 -4.63 16.66 -10.75
CA PRO A 445 -3.60 17.49 -10.13
C PRO A 445 -3.06 16.96 -8.79
N PRO A 446 -1.85 17.40 -8.38
CA PRO A 446 -1.11 16.86 -7.24
C PRO A 446 -1.44 17.65 -5.96
N VAL A 447 -2.71 17.66 -5.55
CA VAL A 447 -3.18 18.40 -4.35
C VAL A 447 -4.33 17.69 -3.64
N SER A 448 -4.46 16.37 -3.87
CA SER A 448 -5.46 15.50 -3.24
C SER A 448 -5.09 15.03 -1.84
N THR A 449 -3.81 15.05 -1.47
CA THR A 449 -3.33 14.70 -0.13
C THR A 449 -2.35 15.73 0.42
N LEU A 450 -2.07 15.70 1.72
CA LEU A 450 -1.11 16.62 2.34
C LEU A 450 0.31 16.36 1.82
N TYR A 451 0.65 15.10 1.60
CA TYR A 451 1.90 14.73 0.94
C TYR A 451 2.05 15.38 -0.43
N GLU A 452 1.02 15.32 -1.29
CA GLU A 452 1.04 15.99 -2.60
C GLU A 452 1.17 17.51 -2.49
N THR A 453 0.37 18.11 -1.62
CA THR A 453 0.35 19.56 -1.42
C THR A 453 1.69 20.09 -0.94
N ILE A 454 2.38 19.37 -0.04
CA ILE A 454 3.74 19.75 0.41
C ILE A 454 4.73 19.71 -0.76
N LEU A 455 4.70 18.66 -1.59
CA LEU A 455 5.57 18.56 -2.76
C LEU A 455 5.30 19.72 -3.75
N PHE A 456 4.02 20.02 -4.01
CA PHE A 456 3.62 21.10 -4.90
C PHE A 456 4.03 22.48 -4.36
N ILE A 457 3.83 22.76 -3.07
CA ILE A 457 4.29 24.00 -2.41
C ILE A 457 5.81 24.12 -2.47
N THR A 458 6.54 23.03 -2.22
CA THR A 458 8.00 23.02 -2.26
C THR A 458 8.50 23.37 -3.66
N SER A 459 7.96 22.70 -4.69
CA SER A 459 8.35 22.94 -6.08
C SER A 459 8.03 24.37 -6.52
N THR A 460 6.80 24.83 -6.30
CA THR A 460 6.36 26.17 -6.74
C THR A 460 7.02 27.31 -5.95
N GLY A 461 7.27 27.11 -4.65
CA GLY A 461 8.03 28.04 -3.81
C GLY A 461 9.47 28.20 -4.28
N VAL A 462 10.16 27.10 -4.61
CA VAL A 462 11.53 27.15 -5.13
C VAL A 462 11.56 27.74 -6.55
N ILE A 463 10.63 27.40 -7.43
CA ILE A 463 10.52 28.02 -8.77
C ILE A 463 10.36 29.54 -8.66
N THR A 464 9.47 29.99 -7.77
CA THR A 464 9.24 31.43 -7.54
C THR A 464 10.51 32.09 -7.00
N ALA A 465 11.21 31.44 -6.07
CA ALA A 465 12.48 31.96 -5.55
C ALA A 465 13.58 32.03 -6.61
N LEU A 466 13.67 31.05 -7.52
CA LEU A 466 14.59 31.08 -8.66
C LEU A 466 14.26 32.22 -9.63
N ALA A 467 12.98 32.49 -9.88
CA ALA A 467 12.55 33.63 -10.68
C ALA A 467 12.94 34.97 -10.04
N ILE A 468 12.81 35.09 -8.71
CA ILE A 468 13.26 36.28 -7.98
C ILE A 468 14.78 36.43 -8.05
N GLU A 469 15.53 35.34 -7.89
CA GLU A 469 16.98 35.38 -8.02
C GLU A 469 17.40 35.86 -9.42
N TRP A 470 16.70 35.41 -10.47
CA TRP A 470 16.98 35.85 -11.83
C TRP A 470 16.82 37.36 -12.02
N ILE A 471 15.87 37.98 -11.31
CA ILE A 471 15.58 39.42 -11.36
C ILE A 471 16.51 40.23 -10.45
N ASN A 472 16.68 39.85 -9.18
CA ASN A 472 17.36 40.65 -8.16
C ASN A 472 18.85 40.27 -7.96
N ARG A 473 19.25 39.04 -8.31
CA ARG A 473 20.64 38.51 -8.25
C ARG A 473 21.39 38.78 -6.93
N GLN A 474 20.66 38.90 -5.82
CA GLN A 474 21.23 39.16 -4.49
C GLN A 474 21.59 37.89 -3.72
N ARG A 475 21.38 36.70 -4.29
CA ARG A 475 21.65 35.39 -3.69
C ARG A 475 20.80 35.03 -2.46
N VAL A 476 20.01 35.97 -1.94
CA VAL A 476 19.12 35.73 -0.79
C VAL A 476 17.99 34.77 -1.15
N ALA A 477 17.42 34.90 -2.35
CA ALA A 477 16.37 34.02 -2.81
C ALA A 477 16.88 32.57 -2.96
N VAL A 478 18.13 32.38 -3.38
CA VAL A 478 18.81 31.07 -3.43
C VAL A 478 18.94 30.45 -2.03
N VAL A 479 19.34 31.23 -1.03
CA VAL A 479 19.43 30.75 0.37
C VAL A 479 18.07 30.25 0.85
N VAL A 480 17.04 31.09 0.70
CA VAL A 480 15.67 30.76 1.14
C VAL A 480 15.12 29.56 0.36
N ALA A 481 15.34 29.49 -0.95
CA ALA A 481 14.95 28.35 -1.79
C ALA A 481 15.58 27.04 -1.33
N THR A 482 16.86 27.07 -0.94
CA THR A 482 17.58 25.88 -0.47
C THR A 482 17.00 25.35 0.84
N VAL A 483 16.68 26.26 1.77
CA VAL A 483 16.04 25.89 3.05
C VAL A 483 14.63 25.35 2.82
N ILE A 484 13.81 26.03 2.00
CA ILE A 484 12.46 25.57 1.64
C ILE A 484 12.51 24.20 0.97
N GLY A 485 13.42 24.00 0.01
CA GLY A 485 13.61 22.74 -0.70
C GLY A 485 13.91 21.57 0.25
N VAL A 486 14.91 21.73 1.12
CA VAL A 486 15.29 20.68 2.09
C VAL A 486 14.16 20.41 3.09
N LEU A 487 13.63 21.45 3.74
CA LEU A 487 12.59 21.29 4.76
C LEU A 487 11.29 20.73 4.16
N GLY A 488 10.91 21.19 2.97
CA GLY A 488 9.75 20.72 2.23
C GLY A 488 9.86 19.24 1.89
N MET A 489 11.03 18.78 1.41
CA MET A 489 11.25 17.37 1.10
C MET A 489 11.27 16.47 2.34
N PHE A 490 11.85 16.93 3.46
CA PHE A 490 11.76 16.20 4.74
C PHE A 490 10.33 16.10 5.25
N LEU A 491 9.57 17.20 5.16
CA LEU A 491 8.18 17.22 5.55
C LEU A 491 7.34 16.29 4.68
N ALA A 492 7.57 16.26 3.37
CA ALA A 492 6.93 15.32 2.45
C ALA A 492 7.18 13.86 2.89
N GLY A 493 8.42 13.47 3.18
CA GLY A 493 8.73 12.12 3.66
C GLY A 493 8.00 11.76 4.97
N LYS A 494 7.83 12.71 5.90
CA LYS A 494 7.05 12.52 7.13
C LYS A 494 5.56 12.26 6.83
N TYR A 495 4.97 13.01 5.90
CA TYR A 495 3.57 12.84 5.53
C TYR A 495 3.33 11.60 4.66
N GLU A 496 4.31 11.17 3.86
CA GLU A 496 4.25 9.87 3.16
C GLU A 496 4.08 8.72 4.14
N PHE A 497 4.91 8.68 5.19
CA PHE A 497 4.79 7.65 6.23
C PHE A 497 3.45 7.75 6.97
N LYS A 498 3.01 8.96 7.32
CA LYS A 498 1.72 9.18 7.99
C LYS A 498 0.56 8.67 7.12
N GLU A 499 0.52 9.02 5.85
CA GLU A 499 -0.52 8.60 4.91
C GLU A 499 -0.46 7.10 4.60
N ALA A 500 0.73 6.50 4.53
CA ALA A 500 0.88 5.05 4.43
C ALA A 500 0.21 4.33 5.62
N VAL A 501 0.37 4.86 6.83
CA VAL A 501 -0.25 4.29 8.04
C VAL A 501 -1.76 4.53 8.10
N THR A 502 -2.23 5.74 7.82
CA THR A 502 -3.66 6.10 7.97
C THR A 502 -4.51 5.73 6.76
N ALA A 503 -4.00 5.97 5.56
CA ALA A 503 -4.72 5.89 4.29
C ALA A 503 -4.23 4.73 3.40
N GLY A 504 -3.19 4.01 3.80
CA GLY A 504 -2.65 2.82 3.13
C GLY A 504 -1.66 3.14 2.01
N ASP A 505 -1.76 4.34 1.43
CA ASP A 505 -1.00 4.79 0.27
C ASP A 505 -1.14 6.33 0.16
N THR A 506 -0.23 7.00 -0.56
CA THR A 506 -0.32 8.43 -0.92
C THR A 506 -1.12 8.69 -2.20
N MET A 507 -1.64 7.63 -2.83
CA MET A 507 -2.52 7.65 -4.00
C MET A 507 -3.93 7.13 -3.67
N THR A 508 -4.62 7.73 -2.70
CA THR A 508 -5.96 7.25 -2.30
C THR A 508 -7.08 7.63 -3.28
N SER A 509 -8.18 6.88 -3.26
CA SER A 509 -9.44 7.29 -3.90
C SER A 509 -9.99 8.53 -3.18
N LEU A 510 -10.52 9.48 -3.96
CA LEU A 510 -11.05 10.72 -3.42
C LEU A 510 -12.47 10.50 -2.90
N VAL A 511 -12.88 11.32 -1.93
CA VAL A 511 -14.29 11.44 -1.55
C VAL A 511 -15.05 11.98 -2.77
N ALA A 512 -16.29 11.53 -3.00
CA ALA A 512 -17.06 11.82 -4.21
C ALA A 512 -17.13 13.33 -4.58
N VAL A 513 -17.19 14.24 -3.60
CA VAL A 513 -17.22 15.70 -3.85
C VAL A 513 -15.89 16.21 -4.43
N LEU A 514 -14.77 15.62 -4.02
CA LEU A 514 -13.42 15.92 -4.50
C LEU A 514 -13.11 15.28 -5.87
N ASP A 515 -14.01 14.45 -6.41
CA ASP A 515 -13.79 13.72 -7.66
C ASP A 515 -13.94 14.61 -8.92
N THR A 516 -14.32 15.88 -8.75
CA THR A 516 -14.37 16.84 -9.85
C THR A 516 -12.97 17.40 -10.16
N ASN A 517 -12.33 16.81 -11.19
CA ASN A 517 -11.01 17.24 -11.66
C ASN A 517 -10.92 18.75 -11.94
N PHE A 518 -12.00 19.37 -12.42
CA PHE A 518 -12.04 20.80 -12.73
C PHE A 518 -11.75 21.67 -11.49
N TRP A 519 -12.45 21.43 -10.37
CA TRP A 519 -12.29 22.24 -9.16
C TRP A 519 -10.98 21.95 -8.45
N LEU A 520 -10.56 20.68 -8.41
CA LEU A 520 -9.25 20.31 -7.89
C LEU A 520 -8.12 21.00 -8.68
N ALA A 521 -8.25 21.10 -10.00
CA ALA A 521 -7.25 21.71 -10.88
C ALA A 521 -7.23 23.23 -10.89
N THR A 522 -8.36 23.87 -10.64
CA THR A 522 -8.47 25.34 -10.70
C THR A 522 -8.40 25.96 -9.32
N HIS A 523 -9.29 25.60 -8.40
CA HIS A 523 -9.36 26.20 -7.07
C HIS A 523 -8.13 25.83 -6.22
N VAL A 524 -7.91 24.52 -5.99
CA VAL A 524 -6.96 24.05 -4.97
C VAL A 524 -5.53 24.38 -5.37
N THR A 525 -5.16 24.20 -6.64
CA THR A 525 -3.82 24.58 -7.13
C THR A 525 -3.59 26.10 -7.03
N THR A 526 -4.58 26.93 -7.38
CA THR A 526 -4.50 28.40 -7.33
C THR A 526 -4.30 28.89 -5.90
N VAL A 527 -5.12 28.45 -4.94
CA VAL A 527 -4.96 28.85 -3.54
C VAL A 527 -3.62 28.36 -2.96
N THR A 528 -3.18 27.17 -3.38
CA THR A 528 -1.90 26.59 -2.93
C THR A 528 -0.69 27.37 -3.46
N LEU A 529 -0.76 27.92 -4.68
CA LEU A 529 0.26 28.86 -5.19
C LEU A 529 0.34 30.12 -4.32
N GLY A 530 -0.81 30.63 -3.86
CA GLY A 530 -0.87 31.73 -2.90
C GLY A 530 -0.15 31.42 -1.58
N TYR A 531 -0.41 30.24 -1.02
CA TYR A 531 0.27 29.79 0.21
C TYR A 531 1.78 29.57 0.03
N ALA A 532 2.21 29.01 -1.11
CA ALA A 532 3.63 28.85 -1.43
C ALA A 532 4.36 30.20 -1.50
N ALA A 533 3.73 31.21 -2.10
CA ALA A 533 4.24 32.57 -2.12
C ALA A 533 4.31 33.18 -0.71
N GLY A 534 3.28 32.99 0.12
CA GLY A 534 3.30 33.43 1.52
C GLY A 534 4.46 32.82 2.32
N LEU A 535 4.72 31.52 2.13
CA LEU A 535 5.87 30.83 2.76
C LEU A 535 7.21 31.43 2.31
N LEU A 536 7.36 31.72 1.01
CA LEU A 536 8.56 32.35 0.47
C LEU A 536 8.75 33.78 0.99
N ALA A 537 7.69 34.60 1.00
CA ALA A 537 7.71 35.96 1.54
C ALA A 537 8.13 35.96 3.01
N SER A 538 7.58 35.02 3.79
CA SER A 538 7.98 34.81 5.18
C SER A 538 9.47 34.48 5.28
N GLY A 539 9.98 33.54 4.47
CA GLY A 539 11.40 33.20 4.47
C GLY A 539 12.33 34.39 4.19
N ILE A 540 12.01 35.22 3.19
CA ILE A 540 12.77 36.44 2.88
C ILE A 540 12.66 37.48 4.00
N ALA A 541 11.46 37.64 4.59
CA ALA A 541 11.24 38.56 5.71
C ALA A 541 12.02 38.13 6.97
N HIS A 542 12.18 36.83 7.22
CA HIS A 542 13.02 36.35 8.32
C HIS A 542 14.50 36.68 8.09
N VAL A 543 15.00 36.59 6.85
CA VAL A 543 16.37 37.05 6.51
C VAL A 543 16.53 38.55 6.80
N TRP A 544 15.52 39.35 6.45
CA TRP A 544 15.51 40.78 6.77
C TRP A 544 15.57 41.04 8.28
N LEU A 545 14.69 40.38 9.05
CA LEU A 545 14.57 40.59 10.50
C LEU A 545 15.82 40.13 11.25
N ILE A 546 16.28 38.91 10.98
CA ILE A 546 17.48 38.34 11.62
C ILE A 546 18.71 39.17 11.25
N GLY A 547 18.81 39.61 9.98
CA GLY A 547 19.88 40.49 9.54
C GLY A 547 19.97 41.78 10.36
N GLN A 548 18.83 42.45 10.59
CA GLN A 548 18.77 43.67 11.41
C GLN A 548 19.14 43.40 12.87
N LEU A 549 18.60 42.34 13.47
CA LEU A 549 18.87 41.97 14.86
C LEU A 549 20.34 41.62 15.11
N MET A 550 21.00 40.97 14.13
CA MET A 550 22.41 40.58 14.22
C MET A 550 23.37 41.67 13.71
N GLY A 551 22.87 42.84 13.29
CA GLY A 551 23.68 43.93 12.74
C GLY A 551 24.33 43.62 11.39
N TYR A 552 23.88 42.58 10.68
CA TYR A 552 24.46 42.18 9.39
C TYR A 552 24.24 43.27 8.34
N ARG A 553 25.30 43.88 7.80
CA ARG A 553 25.20 44.97 6.81
C ARG A 553 24.24 46.10 7.24
N ALA A 554 24.16 46.43 8.53
CA ALA A 554 23.20 47.39 9.07
C ALA A 554 23.21 48.77 8.35
N GLY A 555 24.37 49.21 7.82
CA GLY A 555 24.50 50.43 7.04
C GLY A 555 24.02 50.35 5.58
N ASP A 556 23.81 49.16 5.02
CA ASP A 556 23.42 48.99 3.62
C ASP A 556 21.90 49.07 3.44
N ARG A 557 21.40 50.32 3.36
CA ARG A 557 19.98 50.59 3.09
C ARG A 557 19.51 49.99 1.76
N SER A 558 20.40 49.83 0.77
CA SER A 558 20.03 49.32 -0.56
C SER A 558 19.70 47.83 -0.51
N PHE A 559 20.48 47.06 0.25
CA PHE A 559 20.25 45.63 0.49
C PHE A 559 18.91 45.40 1.17
N TYR A 560 18.66 46.05 2.31
CA TYR A 560 17.41 45.89 3.06
C TYR A 560 16.18 46.38 2.29
N ARG A 561 16.31 47.47 1.52
CA ARG A 561 15.23 47.95 0.62
C ARG A 561 14.92 46.92 -0.47
N SER A 562 15.93 46.25 -1.00
CA SER A 562 15.74 45.20 -1.99
C SER A 562 15.03 43.98 -1.41
N LEU A 563 15.38 43.55 -0.20
CA LEU A 563 14.64 42.52 0.54
C LEU A 563 13.16 42.90 0.71
N SER A 564 12.87 44.12 1.17
CA SER A 564 11.50 44.61 1.31
C SER A 564 10.74 44.62 -0.02
N ARG A 565 11.41 44.98 -1.12
CA ARG A 565 10.81 44.96 -2.47
C ARG A 565 10.51 43.53 -2.93
N MET A 566 11.40 42.57 -2.65
CA MET A 566 11.14 41.16 -2.93
C MET A 566 9.93 40.66 -2.14
N VAL A 567 9.89 40.92 -0.83
CA VAL A 567 8.75 40.53 0.02
C VAL A 567 7.44 41.14 -0.51
N TYR A 568 7.44 42.44 -0.83
CA TYR A 568 6.27 43.11 -1.41
C TYR A 568 5.80 42.44 -2.71
N GLY A 569 6.72 42.19 -3.65
CA GLY A 569 6.38 41.53 -4.92
C GLY A 569 5.80 40.12 -4.74
N VAL A 570 6.38 39.33 -3.83
CA VAL A 570 5.88 37.98 -3.52
C VAL A 570 4.52 38.04 -2.82
N ILE A 571 4.29 39.01 -1.94
CA ILE A 571 2.98 39.21 -1.31
C ILE A 571 1.94 39.61 -2.35
N CYS A 572 2.25 40.50 -3.29
CA CYS A 572 1.32 40.86 -4.37
C CYS A 572 0.95 39.64 -5.22
N PHE A 573 1.94 38.82 -5.58
CA PHE A 573 1.71 37.54 -6.27
C PHE A 573 0.82 36.62 -5.41
N GLY A 574 1.18 36.41 -4.15
CA GLY A 574 0.43 35.54 -3.23
C GLY A 574 -1.00 36.01 -2.99
N LEU A 575 -1.22 37.33 -2.90
CA LEU A 575 -2.53 37.95 -2.74
C LEU A 575 -3.41 37.70 -3.96
N LEU A 576 -2.89 37.90 -5.17
CA LEU A 576 -3.63 37.63 -6.40
C LEU A 576 -4.16 36.19 -6.43
N PHE A 577 -3.28 35.20 -6.21
CA PHE A 577 -3.64 33.79 -6.22
C PHE A 577 -4.54 33.41 -5.04
N SER A 578 -4.32 33.98 -3.85
CA SER A 578 -5.18 33.71 -2.68
C SER A 578 -6.58 34.29 -2.86
N VAL A 579 -6.72 35.50 -3.40
CA VAL A 579 -8.03 36.11 -3.66
C VAL A 579 -8.80 35.31 -4.72
N ILE A 580 -8.18 35.03 -5.87
CA ILE A 580 -8.81 34.23 -6.93
C ILE A 580 -9.15 32.84 -6.40
N GLY A 581 -8.22 32.19 -5.71
CA GLY A 581 -8.44 30.89 -5.08
C GLY A 581 -9.62 30.90 -4.12
N THR A 582 -9.70 31.90 -3.24
CA THR A 582 -10.82 32.05 -2.27
C THR A 582 -12.16 32.20 -2.97
N ILE A 583 -12.24 33.02 -4.04
CA ILE A 583 -13.47 33.18 -4.84
C ILE A 583 -13.86 31.84 -5.48
N LEU A 584 -12.91 31.15 -6.13
CA LEU A 584 -13.16 29.84 -6.76
C LEU A 584 -13.63 28.80 -5.74
N GLY A 585 -13.12 28.84 -4.51
CA GLY A 585 -13.54 27.94 -3.42
C GLY A 585 -14.99 28.18 -3.00
N GLY A 586 -15.39 29.45 -2.91
CA GLY A 586 -16.79 29.82 -2.68
C GLY A 586 -17.72 29.29 -3.77
N ILE A 587 -17.33 29.44 -5.04
CA ILE A 587 -18.13 28.95 -6.19
C ILE A 587 -18.22 27.43 -6.18
N TRP A 588 -17.11 26.73 -5.94
CA TRP A 588 -17.09 25.28 -5.82
C TRP A 588 -18.01 24.79 -4.70
N ALA A 589 -18.01 25.49 -3.56
CA ALA A 589 -18.89 25.17 -2.45
C ALA A 589 -20.37 25.36 -2.81
N ASN A 590 -20.70 26.47 -3.48
CA ASN A 590 -22.06 26.70 -3.96
C ASN A 590 -22.51 25.64 -4.98
N TYR A 591 -21.61 25.21 -5.87
CA TYR A 591 -21.89 24.15 -6.83
C TYR A 591 -22.13 22.79 -6.16
N SER A 592 -21.37 22.48 -5.11
CA SER A 592 -21.41 21.16 -4.46
C SER A 592 -22.51 21.04 -3.40
N TRP A 593 -22.81 22.13 -2.68
CA TRP A 593 -23.70 22.14 -1.51
C TRP A 593 -24.84 23.15 -1.59
N GLY A 594 -24.99 23.88 -2.71
CA GLY A 594 -26.05 24.88 -2.90
C GLY A 594 -25.90 26.16 -2.07
N ARG A 595 -24.76 26.34 -1.38
CA ARG A 595 -24.42 27.56 -0.64
C ARG A 595 -22.92 27.82 -0.59
N PHE A 596 -22.54 29.09 -0.54
CA PHE A 596 -21.15 29.49 -0.34
C PHE A 596 -20.62 29.00 1.02
N TRP A 597 -19.37 28.51 1.04
CA TRP A 597 -18.64 28.09 2.24
C TRP A 597 -19.35 27.02 3.09
N GLY A 598 -20.26 26.25 2.49
CA GLY A 598 -20.83 25.06 3.11
C GLY A 598 -19.86 23.88 3.08
N TRP A 599 -20.02 22.96 4.02
CA TRP A 599 -19.38 21.64 4.02
C TRP A 599 -20.39 20.59 4.50
N ASP A 600 -20.11 19.32 4.20
CA ASP A 600 -20.86 18.17 4.70
C ASP A 600 -20.69 18.09 6.24
N PRO A 601 -21.77 18.14 7.05
CA PRO A 601 -21.70 18.23 8.52
C PRO A 601 -20.95 17.07 9.20
#